data_AF-A0A924I5T9-F1
#
_entry.id   AF-A0A924I5T9-F1
#
_cell.length_a   1.000
_cell.length_b   1.000
_cell.length_c   1.000
_cell.angle_alpha   90.00
_cell.angle_beta   90.00
_cell.angle_gamma   90.00
#
_symmetry.space_group_name_H-M   'P 1'
#
loop_
_entity.id
_entity.type
_entity.pdbx_description
1 polymer ?
#
loop_
_entity_poly.entity_id
_entity_poly.type
_entity_poly.pdbx_seq_one_letter_code
_entity_poly.pdbx_strand_id
1 'polypeptide(L)' 'MAENNNEGCLFFLVIILRIGLPIYAGYKSWEIIEPESFFGFLAFLILWGILSTIIQFILIGIASAFFNNN' A
#
# COMPACT_ATOMS: atom_id res chain seq x y z
N MET A 1 4.78 -33.07 8.74
CA MET A 1 4.24 -32.34 7.57
C MET A 1 3.94 -30.90 8.01
N ALA A 2 4.98 -30.11 8.30
CA ALA A 2 4.86 -28.79 8.94
C ALA A 2 5.62 -27.69 8.19
N GLU A 3 5.76 -27.80 6.86
CA GLU A 3 6.62 -26.90 6.08
C GLU A 3 5.91 -26.25 4.87
N ASN A 4 4.59 -26.00 4.92
CA ASN A 4 3.92 -25.32 3.79
C ASN A 4 2.84 -24.30 4.18
N ASN A 5 2.78 -23.91 5.46
CA ASN A 5 1.72 -23.04 5.97
C ASN A 5 2.15 -21.57 6.01
N ASN A 6 3.46 -21.32 6.06
CA ASN A 6 4.01 -19.99 6.28
C ASN A 6 4.02 -19.14 5.01
N GLU A 7 4.28 -19.75 3.85
CA GLU A 7 4.27 -19.07 2.54
C GLU A 7 2.87 -18.58 2.16
N GLY A 8 1.84 -19.41 2.39
CA GLY A 8 0.45 -19.03 2.14
C GLY A 8 -0.03 -17.89 3.05
N CYS A 9 0.40 -17.88 4.32
CA CYS A 9 0.06 -16.82 5.26
C CYS A 9 0.69 -15.48 4.87
N LEU A 10 1.99 -15.48 4.52
CA LEU A 10 2.69 -14.28 4.05
C LEU A 10 2.11 -13.75 2.74
N PHE A 11 1.78 -14.63 1.80
CA PHE A 11 1.15 -14.25 0.53
C PHE A 11 -0.21 -13.57 0.74
N PHE A 12 -1.07 -14.16 1.58
CA PHE A 12 -2.35 -13.54 1.95
C PHE A 12 -2.18 -12.18 2.63
N LEU A 13 -1.21 -12.06 3.53
CA LEU A 13 -0.91 -10.81 4.23
C LEU A 13 -0.47 -9.71 3.26
N VAL A 14 0.41 -10.04 2.29
CA VAL A 14 0.84 -9.10 1.25
C VAL A 14 -0.33 -8.65 0.38
N ILE A 15 -1.27 -9.53 0.02
CA ILE A 15 -2.49 -9.15 -0.72
C ILE A 15 -3.34 -8.16 0.07
N ILE A 16 -3.58 -8.42 1.35
CA ILE A 16 -4.38 -7.54 2.21
C ILE A 16 -3.69 -6.17 2.32
N LEU A 17 -2.38 -6.13 2.55
CA LEU A 17 -1.62 -4.87 2.61
C LEU A 17 -1.66 -4.12 1.29
N ARG A 18 -1.59 -4.82 0.14
CA ARG A 18 -1.62 -4.21 -1.19
C ARG A 18 -2.95 -3.52 -1.49
N ILE A 19 -4.05 -3.94 -0.88
CA ILE A 19 -5.37 -3.32 -1.04
C ILE A 19 -5.65 -2.31 0.09
N GLY A 20 -5.35 -2.68 1.33
CA GLY A 20 -5.65 -1.88 2.52
C GLY A 20 -4.81 -0.61 2.62
N LEU A 21 -3.52 -0.67 2.26
CA LEU A 21 -2.65 0.51 2.37
C LEU A 21 -3.00 1.63 1.37
N PRO A 22 -3.35 1.35 0.10
CA PRO A 22 -3.87 2.39 -0.79
C PRO A 22 -5.18 3.02 -0.31
N ILE A 23 -6.09 2.22 0.29
CA ILE A 23 -7.34 2.74 0.86
C ILE A 23 -7.03 3.66 2.04
N TYR A 24 -6.15 3.24 2.94
CA TYR A 24 -5.71 4.05 4.08
C TYR A 24 -5.01 5.34 3.63
N ALA A 25 -4.13 5.24 2.62
CA ALA A 25 -3.50 6.40 2.00
C ALA A 25 -4.53 7.37 1.43
N GLY A 26 -5.57 6.86 0.76
CA GLY A 26 -6.67 7.67 0.23
C GLY A 26 -7.41 8.39 1.35
N TYR A 27 -7.75 7.67 2.43
CA TYR A 27 -8.38 8.28 3.60
C TYR A 27 -7.52 9.41 4.21
N LYS A 28 -6.22 9.18 4.39
CA LYS A 28 -5.30 10.20 4.91
C LYS A 28 -5.13 11.38 3.94
N SER A 29 -5.01 11.12 2.65
CA SER A 29 -4.91 12.20 1.65
C SER A 29 -6.19 13.02 1.58
N TRP A 30 -7.36 12.40 1.79
CA TRP A 30 -8.64 13.08 1.87
C TRP A 30 -8.74 13.99 3.11
N GLU A 31 -8.29 13.51 4.27
CA GLU A 31 -8.23 14.29 5.52
C GLU A 31 -7.23 15.47 5.43
N ILE A 32 -6.12 15.31 4.70
CA ILE A 32 -5.09 16.36 4.58
C ILE A 32 -5.53 17.48 3.64
N ILE A 33 -6.19 17.14 2.53
CA ILE A 33 -6.48 18.09 1.45
C ILE A 33 -7.91 18.61 1.50
N GLU A 34 -8.85 17.86 2.08
CA GLU A 34 -10.28 18.20 2.17
C GLU A 34 -10.82 18.70 0.81
N PRO A 35 -10.98 17.82 -0.18
CA PRO A 35 -11.22 18.21 -1.57
C PRO A 35 -12.66 18.72 -1.79
N GLU A 36 -12.96 19.94 -1.33
CA GLU A 36 -14.26 20.62 -1.52
C GLU A 36 -14.34 21.37 -2.87
N SER A 37 -13.22 21.46 -3.60
CA SER A 37 -13.11 22.14 -4.88
C SER A 37 -12.42 21.27 -5.94
N PHE A 38 -12.62 21.59 -7.22
CA PHE A 38 -12.00 20.85 -8.34
C PHE A 38 -10.46 20.78 -8.22
N PHE A 39 -9.83 21.89 -7.83
CA PHE A 39 -8.37 21.91 -7.61
C PHE A 39 -7.95 21.16 -6.35
N GLY A 40 -8.77 21.20 -5.29
CA GLY A 40 -8.57 20.35 -4.11
C GLY A 40 -8.62 18.86 -4.47
N PHE A 41 -9.55 18.45 -5.32
CA PHE A 41 -9.63 17.08 -5.82
C PHE A 41 -8.39 16.67 -6.64
N LEU A 42 -7.89 17.56 -7.50
CA LEU A 42 -6.63 17.35 -8.23
C LEU A 42 -5.44 17.17 -7.28
N ALA A 43 -5.32 18.03 -6.26
CA ALA A 43 -4.28 17.92 -5.26
C ALA A 43 -4.39 16.61 -4.44
N PHE A 44 -5.62 16.19 -4.11
CA PHE A 44 -5.92 14.90 -3.48
C PHE A 44 -5.42 13.74 -4.33
N LEU A 45 -5.75 13.71 -5.62
CA LEU A 45 -5.32 12.64 -6.53
C LEU A 45 -3.80 12.56 -6.65
N ILE A 46 -3.13 13.70 -6.71
CA ILE A 46 -1.66 13.76 -6.77
C ILE A 46 -1.06 13.21 -5.46
N LEU A 47 -1.53 13.70 -4.30
CA LEU A 47 -1.03 13.26 -3.00
C LEU A 47 -1.29 11.76 -2.78
N TRP A 48 -2.49 11.29 -3.09
CA TRP A 48 -2.87 9.90 -2.96
C TRP A 48 -2.08 8.99 -3.90
N GLY A 49 -1.85 9.43 -5.14
CA GLY A 49 -1.02 8.70 -6.11
C GLY A 49 0.43 8.57 -5.66
N ILE A 50 1.02 9.66 -5.15
CA ILE A 50 2.39 9.66 -4.60
C ILE A 50 2.48 8.72 -3.40
N LEU A 51 1.58 8.86 -2.42
CA LEU A 51 1.57 8.01 -1.22
C LEU A 51 1.44 6.53 -1.58
N SER A 52 0.50 6.20 -2.47
CA SER A 52 0.26 4.82 -2.90
C SER A 52 1.47 4.24 -3.62
N THR A 53 2.17 5.05 -4.43
CA THR A 53 3.39 4.64 -5.13
C THR A 53 4.51 4.34 -4.15
N ILE A 54 4.76 5.24 -3.18
CA ILE A 54 5.78 5.05 -2.14
C ILE A 54 5.51 3.77 -1.35
N ILE A 55 4.27 3.56 -0.93
CA ILE A 55 3.83 2.36 -0.22
C ILE A 55 4.11 1.10 -1.03
N GLN A 56 3.79 1.09 -2.33
CA GLN A 56 4.03 -0.07 -3.19
C GLN A 56 5.53 -0.36 -3.34
N PHE A 57 6.37 0.66 -3.51
CA PHE A 57 7.82 0.49 -3.56
C PHE A 57 8.38 -0.10 -2.26
N ILE A 58 7.89 0.36 -1.10
CA ILE A 58 8.27 -0.19 0.21
C ILE A 58 7.83 -1.66 0.32
N LEU A 59 6.60 -1.99 -0.05
CA LEU A 59 6.10 -3.37 -0.02
C LEU A 59 6.91 -4.31 -0.91
N ILE A 60 7.25 -3.87 -2.13
CA ILE A 60 8.06 -4.66 -3.07
C ILE A 60 9.48 -4.83 -2.53
N GLY A 61 10.09 -3.77 -1.98
CA GLY A 61 11.42 -3.83 -1.38
C GLY A 61 11.49 -4.74 -0.15
N ILE A 62 10.46 -4.71 0.70
CA ILE A 62 10.35 -5.64 1.83
C ILE A 62 10.16 -7.06 1.32
N ALA A 63 9.21 -7.29 0.41
CA ALA A 63 8.96 -8.61 -0.15
C ALA A 63 10.22 -9.19 -0.80
N SER A 64 10.93 -8.42 -1.62
CA SER A 64 12.16 -8.88 -2.27
C SER A 64 13.27 -9.20 -1.28
N ALA A 65 13.42 -8.42 -0.20
CA ALA A 65 14.40 -8.70 0.85
C ALA A 65 14.08 -10.02 1.58
N PHE A 66 12.80 -10.31 1.85
CA PHE A 66 12.39 -11.57 2.45
C PHE A 66 12.54 -12.76 1.50
N PHE A 67 12.24 -12.60 0.21
CA PHE A 67 12.38 -13.68 -0.78
C PHE A 67 13.83 -13.95 -1.19
N ASN A 68 14.74 -12.96 -1.12
CA ASN A 68 16.16 -13.13 -1.45
C ASN A 68 17.00 -13.76 -0.31
N ASN A 69 16.43 -13.89 0.88
CA ASN A 69 17.11 -14.47 2.05
C ASN A 69 16.72 -15.94 2.33
N ASN A 70 15.97 -16.56 1.41
CA ASN A 70 15.66 -18.00 1.36
C ASN A 70 16.38 -18.64 0.17
#